data_AF-A0A2R4ZQL2-F1
#
_entry.id   AF-A0A2R4ZQL2-F1
#
_cell.length_a   1.000
_cell.length_b   1.000
_cell.length_c   1.000
_cell.angle_alpha   90.00
_cell.angle_beta   90.00
_cell.angle_gamma   90.00
#
_symmetry.space_group_name_H-M   'P 1'
#
loop_
_entity.id
_entity.type
_entity.pdbx_description
1 polymer ?
#
loop_
_entity_poly.entity_id
_entity_poly.type
_entity_poly.pdbx_seq_one_letter_code
_entity_poly.pdbx_strand_id
1 'polypeptide(L)'
;MSLEHSKRLLEEAYKDLEIECYNKATSASYFALRKACETLLTVLGEKVPRRDDKLANAIKNKGLEHIAKNLITMYVYRKAADYGEGVSREVAIECYRLAREGVGEVESLIRSLVGDAEKR
;
A
#
# COMPACT_ATOMS: atom_id res chain seq x y z
N MET A 1 9.06 -10.87 -9.92
CA MET A 1 8.10 -9.82 -9.53
C MET A 1 8.54 -9.29 -8.19
N SER A 2 8.96 -8.02 -8.08
CA SER A 2 9.58 -7.51 -6.86
C SER A 2 8.79 -6.34 -6.26
N LEU A 3 8.83 -6.23 -4.94
CA LEU A 3 8.27 -5.11 -4.19
C LEU A 3 9.16 -3.87 -4.19
N GLU A 4 10.19 -3.81 -5.05
CA GLU A 4 11.15 -2.71 -5.10
C GLU A 4 10.47 -1.36 -5.33
N HIS A 5 9.43 -1.33 -6.16
CA HIS A 5 8.67 -0.10 -6.39
C HIS A 5 7.92 0.34 -5.12
N SER A 6 7.25 -0.58 -4.43
CA SER A 6 6.58 -0.27 -3.16
C SER A 6 7.56 0.23 -2.10
N LYS A 7 8.75 -0.38 -2.01
CA LYS A 7 9.79 0.04 -1.06
C LYS A 7 10.34 1.41 -1.38
N ARG A 8 10.54 1.72 -2.66
CA ARG A 8 10.95 3.07 -3.10
C ARG A 8 9.91 4.12 -2.72
N LEU A 9 8.63 3.83 -2.93
CA LEU A 9 7.54 4.74 -2.55
C LEU A 9 7.45 4.95 -1.03
N LEU A 10 7.77 3.94 -0.21
CA LEU A 10 7.88 4.13 1.25
C LEU A 10 9.05 5.03 1.62
N GLU A 11 10.20 4.85 0.97
CA GLU A 11 11.39 5.70 1.20
C GLU A 11 11.11 7.15 0.81
N GLU A 12 10.46 7.37 -0.33
CA GLU A 12 9.99 8.70 -0.77
C GLU A 12 9.01 9.29 0.24
N ALA A 13 8.01 8.51 0.69
CA ALA A 13 7.05 8.96 1.68
C ALA A 13 7.71 9.36 3.01
N TYR A 14 8.73 8.62 3.44
CA TYR A 14 9.49 8.95 4.65
C TYR A 14 10.24 10.28 4.49
N LYS A 15 10.94 10.48 3.37
CA LYS A 15 11.64 11.75 3.07
C LYS A 15 10.67 12.92 2.99
N ASP A 16 9.50 12.72 2.39
CA ASP A 16 8.46 13.73 2.35
C ASP A 16 7.98 14.12 3.75
N LEU A 17 7.90 13.18 4.70
CA LEU A 17 7.60 13.51 6.11
C LEU A 17 8.71 14.33 6.78
N GLU A 18 9.98 14.01 6.51
CA GLU A 18 11.12 14.73 7.08
C GLU A 18 11.16 16.21 6.66
N ILE A 19 10.72 16.51 5.45
CA ILE A 19 10.63 17.89 4.92
C ILE A 19 9.23 18.50 5.08
N GLU A 20 8.36 17.89 5.90
CA GLU A 20 7.00 18.36 6.21
C GLU A 20 6.06 18.45 4.99
N CYS A 21 6.33 17.68 3.93
CA CYS A 21 5.49 17.58 2.74
C CYS A 21 4.38 16.53 2.93
N TYR A 22 3.45 16.80 3.86
CA TYR A 22 2.43 15.85 4.32
C TYR A 22 1.51 15.28 3.23
N ASN A 23 1.15 16.11 2.25
CA ASN A 23 0.32 15.66 1.13
C ASN A 23 1.06 14.61 0.27
N LYS A 24 2.33 14.87 -0.08
CA LYS A 24 3.13 13.93 -0.87
C LYS A 24 3.42 12.66 -0.09
N ALA A 25 3.77 12.77 1.19
CA ALA A 25 3.96 11.63 2.08
C ALA A 25 2.73 10.72 2.11
N THR A 26 1.53 11.30 2.21
CA THR A 26 0.26 10.57 2.22
C THR A 26 0.01 9.85 0.90
N SER A 27 0.22 10.55 -0.22
CA SER A 27 0.02 9.98 -1.55
C SER A 27 1.02 8.87 -1.87
N ALA A 28 2.30 9.07 -1.57
CA ALA A 28 3.34 8.06 -1.73
C ALA A 28 3.07 6.83 -0.85
N SER A 29 2.66 7.03 0.41
CA SER A 29 2.28 5.93 1.32
C SER A 29 1.13 5.09 0.76
N TYR A 30 0.09 5.75 0.23
CA TYR A 30 -1.02 5.06 -0.42
C TYR A 30 -0.57 4.21 -1.61
N PHE A 31 0.22 4.80 -2.52
CA PHE A 31 0.68 4.10 -3.70
C PHE A 31 1.64 2.96 -3.38
N ALA A 32 2.44 3.08 -2.31
CA ALA A 32 3.32 2.01 -1.84
C ALA A 32 2.52 0.75 -1.49
N LEU A 33 1.50 0.89 -0.64
CA LEU A 33 0.65 -0.22 -0.20
C LEU A 33 -0.18 -0.77 -1.37
N ARG A 34 -0.75 0.11 -2.19
CA ARG A 34 -1.48 -0.27 -3.41
C ARG A 34 -0.60 -1.14 -4.32
N LYS A 35 0.63 -0.72 -4.61
CA LYS A 35 1.55 -1.47 -5.48
C LYS A 35 1.94 -2.82 -4.89
N ALA A 36 2.05 -2.92 -3.56
CA ALA A 36 2.33 -4.19 -2.91
C ALA A 36 1.16 -5.16 -3.09
N CYS A 37 -0.06 -4.68 -2.88
CA CYS A 37 -1.29 -5.44 -3.10
C CYS A 37 -1.47 -5.87 -4.57
N GLU A 38 -1.19 -4.98 -5.54
CA GLU A 38 -1.19 -5.33 -6.97
C GLU A 38 -0.16 -6.43 -7.27
N THR A 39 1.02 -6.36 -6.65
CA THR A 39 2.07 -7.38 -6.79
C THR A 39 1.63 -8.72 -6.22
N LEU A 40 1.00 -8.74 -5.04
CA LEU A 40 0.45 -9.95 -4.44
C LEU A 40 -0.55 -10.64 -5.38
N LEU A 41 -1.51 -9.90 -5.92
CA LEU A 41 -2.49 -10.46 -6.85
C LEU A 41 -1.81 -11.01 -8.11
N THR A 42 -0.78 -10.32 -8.62
CA THR A 42 -0.01 -10.79 -9.78
C THR A 42 0.74 -12.09 -9.47
N VAL A 43 1.35 -12.22 -8.28
CA VAL A 43 2.02 -13.44 -7.81
C VAL A 43 1.03 -14.61 -7.71
N LEU A 44 -0.20 -14.35 -7.28
CA LEU A 44 -1.28 -15.34 -7.22
C LEU A 44 -1.89 -15.68 -8.58
N GLY A 45 -1.44 -15.04 -9.67
CA GLY A 45 -2.00 -15.22 -11.01
C GLY A 45 -3.40 -14.60 -11.18
N GLU A 46 -3.79 -13.68 -10.30
CA GLU A 46 -5.09 -13.03 -10.32
C GLU A 46 -5.09 -11.72 -11.13
N LYS A 47 -6.25 -11.36 -11.66
CA LYS A 47 -6.43 -10.10 -12.38
C LYS A 47 -6.36 -8.93 -11.41
N VAL A 48 -5.47 -7.98 -11.68
CA VAL A 48 -5.35 -6.73 -10.91
C VAL A 48 -6.49 -5.76 -11.27
N PRO A 49 -7.37 -5.39 -10.32
CA PRO A 49 -8.43 -4.42 -10.57
C PRO A 49 -7.86 -3.00 -10.72
N ARG A 50 -8.41 -2.21 -11.66
CA ARG A 50 -8.00 -0.81 -11.85
C ARG A 50 -8.54 0.13 -10.78
N ARG A 51 -9.78 -0.14 -10.31
CA ARG A 51 -10.49 0.68 -9.33
C ARG A 51 -10.10 0.30 -7.91
N ASP A 52 -9.94 1.30 -7.05
CA ASP A 52 -9.46 1.14 -5.67
C ASP A 52 -10.43 0.31 -4.80
N ASP A 53 -11.75 0.50 -4.96
CA ASP A 53 -12.75 -0.30 -4.24
C ASP A 53 -12.71 -1.79 -4.63
N LYS A 54 -12.43 -2.07 -5.90
CA LYS A 54 -12.31 -3.46 -6.39
C LYS A 54 -10.99 -4.09 -5.98
N LEU A 55 -9.91 -3.32 -5.93
CA LEU A 55 -8.64 -3.77 -5.38
C LEU A 55 -8.79 -4.14 -3.90
N ALA A 56 -9.37 -3.26 -3.08
CA ALA A 56 -9.58 -3.53 -1.66
C ALA A 56 -10.42 -4.80 -1.44
N ASN A 57 -11.48 -5.01 -2.23
CA ASN A 57 -12.27 -6.24 -2.16
C ASN A 57 -11.47 -7.49 -2.56
N ALA A 58 -10.63 -7.40 -3.60
CA ALA A 58 -9.78 -8.52 -3.99
C ALA A 58 -8.81 -8.91 -2.87
N ILE A 59 -8.20 -7.92 -2.21
CA ILE A 59 -7.30 -8.12 -1.07
C ILE A 59 -8.05 -8.67 0.15
N LYS A 60 -9.25 -8.17 0.45
CA LYS A 60 -10.12 -8.72 1.49
C LYS A 60 -10.38 -10.21 1.27
N ASN A 61 -10.67 -10.61 0.02
CA ASN A 61 -10.91 -12.00 -0.35
C ASN A 61 -9.67 -12.90 -0.23
N LYS A 62 -8.48 -12.34 0.01
CA LYS A 62 -7.27 -13.09 0.37
C LYS A 62 -7.10 -13.28 1.88
N GLY A 63 -8.07 -12.86 2.69
CA GLY A 63 -8.01 -12.89 4.15
C GLY A 63 -7.33 -11.66 4.77
N LEU A 64 -6.91 -10.68 3.96
CA LEU A 64 -6.18 -9.49 4.41
C LEU A 64 -7.16 -8.33 4.69
N GLU A 65 -8.11 -8.55 5.60
CA GLU A 65 -9.22 -7.63 5.84
C GLU A 65 -8.80 -6.26 6.37
N HIS A 66 -7.81 -6.20 7.26
CA HIS A 66 -7.29 -4.94 7.79
C HIS A 66 -6.53 -4.16 6.72
N ILE A 67 -5.74 -4.82 5.86
CA ILE A 67 -5.08 -4.17 4.71
C ILE A 67 -6.12 -3.59 3.74
N ALA A 68 -7.19 -4.33 3.46
CA ALA A 68 -8.29 -3.84 2.63
C ALA A 68 -8.96 -2.59 3.24
N LYS A 69 -9.17 -2.56 4.56
CA LYS A 69 -9.67 -1.36 5.27
C LYS A 69 -8.69 -0.19 5.15
N ASN A 70 -7.40 -0.45 5.36
CA ASN A 70 -6.35 0.57 5.25
C ASN A 70 -6.30 1.17 3.84
N LEU A 71 -6.41 0.36 2.78
CA LEU A 71 -6.48 0.85 1.39
C LEU A 71 -7.64 1.82 1.18
N ILE A 72 -8.83 1.52 1.69
CA ILE A 72 -9.99 2.41 1.57
C ILE A 72 -9.80 3.70 2.35
N THR A 73 -9.36 3.60 3.61
CA THR A 73 -9.09 4.76 4.46
C THR A 73 -8.04 5.68 3.83
N MET A 74 -6.90 5.13 3.41
CA MET A 74 -5.83 5.89 2.79
C MET A 74 -6.21 6.44 1.43
N TYR A 75 -7.09 5.78 0.67
CA TYR A 75 -7.61 6.33 -0.59
C TYR A 75 -8.39 7.63 -0.37
N VAL A 76 -9.16 7.72 0.73
CA VAL A 76 -9.86 8.95 1.11
C VAL A 76 -8.85 10.06 1.44
N TYR A 77 -7.84 9.77 2.27
CA TYR A 77 -6.81 10.75 2.60
C TYR A 77 -5.96 11.18 1.40
N ARG A 78 -5.61 10.25 0.51
CA ARG A 78 -4.91 10.56 -0.74
C ARG A 78 -5.74 11.51 -1.63
N LYS A 79 -7.06 11.33 -1.72
CA LYS A 79 -7.93 12.30 -2.43
C LYS A 79 -7.87 13.69 -1.80
N ALA A 80 -7.90 13.78 -0.47
CA ALA A 80 -7.80 15.05 0.24
C ALA A 80 -6.41 15.70 0.03
N ALA A 81 -5.35 14.91 0.03
CA ALA A 81 -3.97 15.36 -0.21
C ALA A 81 -3.74 15.87 -1.64
N ASP A 82 -4.27 15.17 -2.65
CA ASP A 82 -4.02 15.48 -4.06
C ASP A 82 -4.98 16.53 -4.64
N TYR A 83 -6.22 16.60 -4.14
CA TYR A 83 -7.29 17.40 -4.75
C TYR A 83 -8.11 18.21 -3.75
N GLY A 84 -7.90 18.04 -2.45
CA GLY A 84 -8.65 18.71 -1.40
C GLY A 84 -7.85 19.82 -0.71
N GLU A 85 -8.22 20.11 0.53
CA GLU A 85 -7.56 21.14 1.37
C GLU A 85 -6.20 20.67 1.95
N GLY A 86 -5.77 19.44 1.63
CA GLY A 86 -4.59 18.81 2.21
C GLY A 86 -4.89 17.94 3.42
N VAL A 87 -3.84 17.49 4.09
CA VAL A 87 -3.93 16.63 5.28
C VAL A 87 -3.00 17.11 6.39
N SER A 88 -3.34 16.78 7.64
CA SER A 88 -2.52 17.13 8.79
C SER A 88 -1.28 16.23 8.88
N ARG A 89 -0.31 16.67 9.70
CA ARG A 89 0.90 15.89 10.03
C ARG A 89 0.55 14.52 10.61
N GLU A 90 -0.43 14.45 11.51
CA GLU A 90 -0.86 13.22 12.17
C GLU A 90 -1.42 12.22 11.17
N VAL A 91 -2.23 12.70 10.21
CA VAL A 91 -2.76 11.87 9.12
C VAL A 91 -1.64 11.33 8.26
N ALA A 92 -0.67 12.17 7.88
CA ALA A 92 0.44 11.75 7.03
C ALA A 92 1.33 10.70 7.73
N ILE A 93 1.63 10.89 9.01
CA ILE A 93 2.38 9.93 9.83
C ILE A 93 1.62 8.61 9.93
N GLU A 94 0.32 8.65 10.17
CA GLU A 94 -0.50 7.44 10.28
C GLU A 94 -0.58 6.70 8.93
N CYS A 95 -0.77 7.41 7.83
CA CYS A 95 -0.73 6.81 6.49
C CYS A 95 0.61 6.13 6.21
N TYR A 96 1.73 6.76 6.55
CA TYR A 96 3.06 6.15 6.41
C TYR A 96 3.20 4.89 7.27
N ARG A 97 2.77 4.94 8.53
CA ARG A 97 2.82 3.80 9.46
C ARG A 97 2.03 2.60 8.90
N LEU A 98 0.77 2.84 8.52
CA LEU A 98 -0.11 1.81 7.93
C LEU A 98 0.46 1.23 6.64
N ALA A 99 1.03 2.08 5.77
CA ALA A 99 1.67 1.63 4.54
C ALA A 99 2.87 0.75 4.82
N ARG A 100 3.77 1.18 5.73
CA ARG A 100 4.99 0.44 6.07
C ARG A 100 4.66 -0.94 6.63
N GLU A 101 3.73 -1.01 7.57
CA GLU A 101 3.27 -2.27 8.16
C GLU A 101 2.61 -3.17 7.11
N GLY A 102 1.67 -2.64 6.33
CA GLY A 102 0.97 -3.41 5.30
C GLY A 102 1.88 -3.92 4.18
N VAL A 103 2.86 -3.13 3.75
CA VAL A 103 3.86 -3.57 2.75
C VAL A 103 4.73 -4.70 3.33
N GLY A 104 5.15 -4.61 4.58
CA GLY A 104 5.94 -5.66 5.24
C GLY A 104 5.18 -6.98 5.38
N GLU A 105 3.89 -6.90 5.70
CA GLU A 105 3.02 -8.08 5.77
C GLU A 105 2.81 -8.73 4.39
N VAL A 106 2.52 -7.92 3.37
CA VAL A 106 2.39 -8.42 1.99
C VAL A 106 3.71 -9.03 1.50
N GLU A 107 4.85 -8.43 1.83
CA GLU A 107 6.17 -8.99 1.50
C GLU A 107 6.37 -10.35 2.14
N SER A 108 6.03 -10.48 3.42
CA SER A 108 6.17 -11.74 4.16
C SER A 108 5.31 -12.83 3.52
N LEU A 109 4.06 -12.50 3.17
CA LEU A 109 3.15 -13.43 2.49
C LEU A 109 3.68 -13.87 1.12
N ILE A 110 4.15 -12.93 0.29
CA ILE A 110 4.74 -13.25 -1.03
C ILE A 110 5.95 -14.17 -0.87
N ARG A 111 6.83 -13.91 0.09
CA ARG A 111 8.00 -14.75 0.36
C ARG A 111 7.60 -16.17 0.74
N SER A 112 6.58 -16.34 1.59
CA SER A 112 6.04 -17.66 1.93
C SER A 112 5.48 -18.39 0.70
N LEU A 113 4.70 -17.70 -0.14
CA LEU A 113 4.12 -18.29 -1.35
C LEU A 113 5.16 -18.75 -2.37
N VAL A 114 6.22 -17.95 -2.58
CA VAL A 114 7.31 -18.28 -3.52
C VAL A 114 8.22 -19.37 -2.94
N GLY A 115 8.55 -19.31 -1.65
CA GLY A 115 9.37 -20.33 -1.00
C GLY A 115 8.71 -21.72 -0.93
N ASP A 116 7.37 -21.77 -0.96
CA ASP A 116 6.63 -23.03 -1.07
C ASP A 116 6.55 -23.56 -2.51
N ALA A 117 6.69 -22.68 -3.51
CA ALA A 117 6.69 -23.07 -4.93
C ALA A 117 8.00 -23.74 -5.37
N GLU A 118 9.13 -23.41 -4.73
CA GLU A 118 10.44 -24.02 -5.04
C GLU A 118 10.65 -25.40 -4.39
N LYS A 119 9.77 -25.79 -3.46
CA LYS A 119 9.82 -27.08 -2.74
C LYS A 119 8.94 -28.16 -3.36
N ARG A 120 8.18 -27.85 -4.42
CA ARG A 120 7.28 -28.76 -5.14
C ARG A 120 7.86 -29.12 -6.50
#